data_AF-A0A163KWL8-F1
#
_entry.id   AF-A0A163KWL8-F1
#
_cell.length_a   1.000
_cell.length_b   1.000
_cell.length_c   1.000
_cell.angle_alpha   90.00
_cell.angle_beta   90.00
_cell.angle_gamma   90.00
#
_symmetry.space_group_name_H-M   'P 1'
#
loop_
_entity.id
_entity.type
_entity.pdbx_description
1 polymer ?
#
loop_
_entity_poly.entity_id
_entity_poly.type
_entity_poly.pdbx_seq_one_letter_code
_entity_poly.pdbx_strand_id
1 'polypeptide(L)'
;MGQPTGTSIRFANAAAAAIKGWSEARGCSPEIEQVALEGEGFIAERVNTLWKLLLNWIDHIKEADFILVACHSQGVPVAMMLVAKLIQFGCVNATRIGICAMAGVNMGPFIEYKTKYFGPTAAELFEFSDPKSLVSQMYLAALDQVLRFGVRILYVGSIDDQLVSLESSTFSTLSHPYIYRAVFVDGRIHAPDFLTHLVGFTLKLRNLGLPDHGLIRELSPALAGSLYGGEGHSRVYEDPAVYSLAVQHALETTSLAVPPPQRPGSSASFQGINIPIVGEKLAANAATNEDVYKLRVKDYEAPATAATQNPYFLPWAMRGLLEAEFVKKELGDEVDELLGMFEAWRPTAKQLKEVKFRLEAVRSKL
;
A
#
# COMPACT_ATOMS: atom_id res chain seq x y z
N MET A 1 4.03 4.78 24.61
CA MET A 1 4.80 5.62 23.66
C MET A 1 4.09 6.95 23.57
N GLY A 2 4.77 8.07 23.81
CA GLY A 2 4.15 9.40 23.74
C GLY A 2 3.72 9.74 22.31
N GLN A 3 2.68 10.56 22.17
CA GLN A 3 2.17 11.04 20.88
C GLN A 3 3.23 11.90 20.18
N PRO A 4 3.62 11.59 18.93
CA PRO A 4 4.41 12.51 18.14
C PRO A 4 3.49 13.57 17.54
N THR A 5 3.27 14.68 18.26
CA THR A 5 2.71 15.91 17.70
C THR A 5 3.65 16.46 16.62
N GLY A 6 3.11 16.94 15.49
CA GLY A 6 3.91 17.51 14.39
C GLY A 6 4.31 16.52 13.29
N THR A 7 3.83 15.28 13.35
CA THR A 7 4.09 14.27 12.31
C THR A 7 3.49 14.68 10.97
N SER A 8 2.28 15.26 10.94
CA SER A 8 1.67 15.69 9.67
C SER A 8 2.38 16.89 9.06
N ILE A 9 2.95 17.79 9.87
CA ILE A 9 3.79 18.90 9.39
C ILE A 9 5.03 18.34 8.69
N ARG A 10 5.65 17.31 9.28
CA ARG A 10 6.80 16.64 8.68
C ARG A 10 6.46 16.04 7.31
N PHE A 11 5.32 15.37 7.20
CA PHE A 11 4.87 14.79 5.94
C PHE A 11 4.63 15.86 4.88
N ALA A 12 3.99 16.97 5.26
CA ALA A 12 3.77 18.10 4.36
C ALA A 12 5.10 18.72 3.88
N ASN A 13 6.10 18.85 4.77
CA ASN A 13 7.43 19.34 4.42
C ASN A 13 8.18 18.40 3.47
N ALA A 14 8.18 17.10 3.75
CA ALA A 14 8.85 16.11 2.90
C ALA A 14 8.17 15.99 1.52
N ALA A 15 6.83 16.03 1.47
CA ALA A 15 6.07 16.07 0.24
C ALA A 15 6.39 17.33 -0.59
N ALA A 16 6.40 18.51 0.03
CA ALA A 16 6.74 19.76 -0.64
C ALA A 16 8.17 19.73 -1.21
N ALA A 17 9.14 19.23 -0.43
CA ALA A 17 10.51 19.09 -0.88
C ALA A 17 10.63 18.13 -2.09
N ALA A 18 9.89 17.01 -2.09
CA ALA A 18 9.87 16.07 -3.21
C ALA A 18 9.27 16.68 -4.48
N ILE A 19 8.15 17.41 -4.37
CA ILE A 19 7.52 18.13 -5.50
C ILE A 19 8.48 19.17 -6.07
N LYS A 20 9.09 19.98 -5.19
CA LYS A 20 10.05 21.00 -5.57
C LYS A 20 11.23 20.39 -6.32
N GLY A 21 11.86 19.36 -5.74
CA GLY A 21 13.01 18.68 -6.34
C GLY A 21 12.69 18.06 -7.71
N TRP A 22 11.54 17.41 -7.86
CA TRP A 22 11.11 16.84 -9.14
C TRP A 22 10.87 17.91 -10.22
N SER A 23 10.32 19.06 -9.82
CA SER A 23 9.99 20.17 -10.71
C SER A 23 11.22 20.97 -11.14
N GLU A 24 12.11 21.30 -10.20
CA GLU A 24 13.35 22.04 -10.47
C GLU A 24 14.29 21.24 -11.37
N ALA A 25 14.35 19.92 -11.20
CA ALA A 25 15.10 19.02 -12.08
C ALA A 25 14.62 19.04 -13.55
N ARG A 26 13.41 19.57 -13.79
CA ARG A 26 12.79 19.73 -15.12
C ARG A 26 12.70 21.20 -15.56
N GLY A 27 13.34 22.11 -14.83
CA GLY A 27 13.33 23.54 -15.15
C GLY A 27 12.04 24.27 -14.78
N CYS A 28 11.17 23.67 -13.96
CA CYS A 28 9.93 24.27 -13.48
C CYS A 28 10.11 24.78 -12.03
N SER A 29 9.50 25.92 -11.72
CA SER A 29 9.44 26.46 -10.35
C SER A 29 7.99 26.41 -9.86
N PRO A 30 7.62 25.43 -9.02
CA PRO A 30 6.24 25.29 -8.54
C PRO A 30 5.95 26.24 -7.38
N GLU A 31 4.72 26.74 -7.31
CA GLU A 31 4.14 27.28 -6.08
C GLU A 31 3.55 26.13 -5.27
N ILE A 32 3.96 25.98 -4.00
CA ILE A 32 3.58 24.83 -3.18
C ILE A 32 2.93 25.33 -1.91
N GLU A 33 1.64 25.03 -1.76
CA GLU A 33 0.89 25.21 -0.52
C GLU A 33 0.95 23.92 0.32
N GLN A 34 1.18 24.05 1.62
CA GLN A 34 1.39 22.92 2.53
C GLN A 34 0.26 22.79 3.53
N VAL A 35 -0.48 21.68 3.47
CA VAL A 35 -1.60 21.41 4.38
C VAL A 35 -1.27 20.27 5.32
N ALA A 36 -1.15 20.55 6.61
CA ALA A 36 -0.95 19.55 7.65
C ALA A 36 -2.30 19.24 8.34
N LEU A 37 -2.78 18.00 8.17
CA LEU A 37 -4.01 17.53 8.78
C LEU A 37 -3.71 16.59 9.95
N GLU A 38 -4.14 16.95 11.16
CA GLU A 38 -4.00 16.12 12.36
C GLU A 38 -5.37 15.89 13.01
N GLY A 39 -5.55 14.70 13.55
CA GLY A 39 -6.80 14.29 14.18
C GLY A 39 -6.69 12.87 14.71
N GLU A 40 -7.48 12.56 15.73
CA GLU A 40 -7.51 11.28 16.42
C GLU A 40 -8.93 10.71 16.46
N GLY A 41 -9.09 9.52 17.01
CA GLY A 41 -10.37 8.85 17.14
C GLY A 41 -10.62 7.80 16.06
N PHE A 42 -11.87 7.36 15.99
CA PHE A 42 -12.30 6.34 15.03
C PHE A 42 -12.16 6.84 13.59
N ILE A 43 -12.01 5.93 12.63
CA ILE A 43 -11.80 6.26 11.21
C ILE A 43 -12.85 7.27 10.71
N ALA A 44 -14.13 7.01 10.95
CA ALA A 44 -15.21 7.87 10.48
C ALA A 44 -15.20 9.27 11.15
N GLU A 45 -14.91 9.34 12.45
CA GLU A 45 -14.80 10.60 13.19
C GLU A 45 -13.61 11.42 12.69
N ARG A 46 -12.49 10.75 12.45
CA ARG A 46 -11.27 11.35 11.92
C ARG A 46 -11.50 11.90 10.52
N VAL A 47 -12.14 11.14 9.62
CA VAL A 47 -12.55 11.64 8.29
C VAL A 47 -13.44 12.88 8.41
N ASN A 48 -14.44 12.88 9.29
CA ASN A 48 -15.32 14.03 9.47
C ASN A 48 -14.60 15.26 10.02
N THR A 49 -13.68 15.08 10.96
CA THR A 49 -12.90 16.16 11.57
C THR A 49 -11.92 16.75 10.56
N LEU A 50 -11.16 15.90 9.88
CA LEU A 50 -10.19 16.33 8.88
C LEU A 50 -10.87 16.94 7.65
N TRP A 51 -12.06 16.48 7.27
CA TRP A 51 -12.86 17.12 6.23
C TRP A 51 -13.19 18.57 6.57
N LYS A 52 -13.65 18.84 7.81
CA LYS A 52 -13.96 20.21 8.25
C LYS A 52 -12.72 21.10 8.23
N LEU A 53 -11.57 20.58 8.65
CA LEU A 53 -10.30 21.32 8.58
C LEU A 53 -9.94 21.61 7.13
N LEU A 54 -10.03 20.61 6.25
CA LEU A 54 -9.67 20.72 4.84
C LEU A 54 -10.44 21.80 4.08
N LEU A 55 -11.67 22.14 4.52
CA LEU A 55 -12.46 23.22 3.93
C LEU A 55 -11.75 24.58 3.98
N ASN A 56 -10.85 24.81 4.92
CA ASN A 56 -10.06 26.05 5.00
C ASN A 56 -9.13 26.24 3.79
N TRP A 57 -8.79 25.16 3.08
CA TRP A 57 -7.90 25.15 1.93
C TRP A 57 -8.62 24.77 0.63
N ILE A 58 -9.96 24.79 0.62
CA ILE A 58 -10.74 24.25 -0.49
C ILE A 58 -10.50 24.99 -1.81
N ASP A 59 -10.22 26.28 -1.75
CA ASP A 59 -9.96 27.08 -2.95
C ASP A 59 -8.58 26.74 -3.53
N HIS A 60 -7.54 26.61 -2.69
CA HIS A 60 -6.23 26.09 -3.12
C HIS A 60 -6.34 24.69 -3.73
N ILE A 61 -7.17 23.80 -3.17
CA ILE A 61 -7.37 22.44 -3.69
C ILE A 61 -8.00 22.46 -5.08
N LYS A 62 -8.96 23.35 -5.33
CA LYS A 62 -9.63 23.48 -6.63
C LYS A 62 -8.70 24.05 -7.70
N GLU A 63 -7.76 24.90 -7.31
CA GLU A 63 -6.81 25.58 -8.19
C GLU A 63 -5.56 24.75 -8.48
N ALA A 64 -5.26 23.74 -7.66
CA ALA A 64 -4.06 22.93 -7.80
C ALA A 64 -4.01 22.11 -9.11
N ASP A 65 -2.87 22.18 -9.81
CA ASP A 65 -2.54 21.32 -10.94
C ASP A 65 -2.18 19.89 -10.50
N PHE A 66 -1.53 19.79 -9.34
CA PHE A 66 -1.09 18.54 -8.74
C PHE A 66 -1.30 18.56 -7.22
N ILE A 67 -1.82 17.45 -6.69
CA ILE A 67 -1.97 17.23 -5.25
C ILE A 67 -1.22 15.96 -4.87
N LEU A 68 -0.29 16.06 -3.91
CA LEU A 68 0.30 14.91 -3.25
C LEU A 68 -0.27 14.77 -1.84
N VAL A 69 -0.87 13.61 -1.54
CA VAL A 69 -1.35 13.28 -0.19
C VAL A 69 -0.37 12.30 0.44
N ALA A 70 0.35 12.74 1.47
CA ALA A 70 1.20 11.87 2.26
C ALA A 70 0.49 11.41 3.53
N CYS A 71 0.42 10.10 3.74
CA CYS A 71 -0.30 9.50 4.86
C CYS A 71 0.43 8.27 5.40
N HIS A 72 0.22 7.98 6.69
CA HIS A 72 0.91 6.91 7.39
C HIS A 72 -0.04 6.09 8.27
N SER A 73 0.16 4.78 8.34
CA SER A 73 -0.55 3.88 9.25
C SER A 73 -2.07 3.99 9.13
N GLN A 74 -2.79 4.27 10.23
CA GLN A 74 -4.23 4.55 10.22
C GLN A 74 -4.62 5.72 9.29
N GLY A 75 -3.71 6.68 9.08
CA GLY A 75 -3.94 7.81 8.18
C GLY A 75 -4.15 7.39 6.72
N VAL A 76 -3.69 6.20 6.31
CA VAL A 76 -3.85 5.71 4.92
C VAL A 76 -5.32 5.51 4.54
N PRO A 77 -6.12 4.68 5.23
CA PRO A 77 -7.55 4.55 4.92
C PRO A 77 -8.31 5.87 5.08
N VAL A 78 -7.96 6.70 6.08
CA VAL A 78 -8.56 8.02 6.29
C VAL A 78 -8.31 8.95 5.10
N ALA A 79 -7.06 9.03 4.63
CA ALA A 79 -6.68 9.85 3.48
C ALA A 79 -7.42 9.42 2.21
N MET A 80 -7.56 8.11 1.99
CA MET A 80 -8.30 7.58 0.85
C MET A 80 -9.77 8.01 0.87
N MET A 81 -10.42 7.91 2.03
CA MET A 81 -11.81 8.35 2.22
C MET A 81 -11.96 9.87 2.07
N LEU A 82 -10.98 10.66 2.50
CA LEU A 82 -10.97 12.12 2.30
C LEU A 82 -10.84 12.48 0.82
N VAL A 83 -9.94 11.84 0.09
CA VAL A 83 -9.77 12.07 -1.37
C VAL A 83 -11.03 11.63 -2.12
N ALA A 84 -11.63 10.48 -1.77
CA ALA A 84 -12.92 10.08 -2.32
C ALA A 84 -14.00 11.15 -2.05
N LYS A 85 -14.03 11.74 -0.86
CA LYS A 85 -14.96 12.82 -0.54
C LYS A 85 -14.70 14.08 -1.38
N LEU A 86 -13.45 14.50 -1.57
CA LEU A 86 -13.10 15.62 -2.47
C LEU A 86 -13.61 15.39 -3.90
N ILE A 87 -13.44 14.17 -4.42
CA ILE A 87 -13.93 13.78 -5.75
C ILE A 87 -15.46 13.82 -5.80
N GLN A 88 -16.12 13.25 -4.78
CA GLN A 88 -17.59 13.16 -4.74
C GLN A 88 -18.25 14.53 -4.69
N PHE A 89 -17.67 15.47 -3.94
CA PHE A 89 -18.16 16.84 -3.82
C PHE A 89 -17.74 17.74 -5.00
N GLY A 90 -17.02 17.21 -6.00
CA GLY A 90 -16.56 17.96 -7.17
C GLY A 90 -15.53 19.04 -6.82
N CYS A 91 -14.81 18.88 -5.71
CA CYS A 91 -13.74 19.77 -5.30
C CYS A 91 -12.49 19.60 -6.17
N VAL A 92 -12.33 18.42 -6.77
CA VAL A 92 -11.30 18.10 -7.76
C VAL A 92 -11.98 17.57 -9.02
N ASN A 93 -11.57 18.04 -10.21
CA ASN A 93 -12.19 17.64 -11.48
C ASN A 93 -11.22 16.86 -12.38
N ALA A 94 -10.09 17.47 -12.75
CA ALA A 94 -9.07 16.86 -13.61
C ALA A 94 -7.65 16.90 -13.01
N THR A 95 -7.54 17.41 -11.77
CA THR A 95 -6.29 17.53 -11.03
C THR A 95 -5.59 16.18 -10.91
N ARG A 96 -4.28 16.15 -11.18
CA ARG A 96 -3.48 14.95 -10.94
C ARG A 96 -3.32 14.76 -9.44
N ILE A 97 -3.63 13.57 -8.93
CA ILE A 97 -3.49 13.26 -7.51
C ILE A 97 -2.58 12.04 -7.33
N GLY A 98 -1.57 12.19 -6.48
CA GLY A 98 -0.73 11.11 -5.97
C GLY A 98 -1.00 10.86 -4.49
N ILE A 99 -0.96 9.60 -4.06
CA ILE A 99 -1.02 9.21 -2.66
C ILE A 99 0.28 8.47 -2.29
N CYS A 100 1.00 9.01 -1.31
CA CYS A 100 2.12 8.35 -0.65
C CYS A 100 1.60 7.67 0.62
N ALA A 101 1.27 6.38 0.52
CA ALA A 101 0.71 5.58 1.61
C ALA A 101 1.81 4.75 2.29
N MET A 102 2.21 5.18 3.48
CA MET A 102 3.33 4.59 4.23
C MET A 102 2.82 3.71 5.38
N ALA A 103 3.32 2.48 5.48
CA ALA A 103 2.98 1.51 6.54
C ALA A 103 1.47 1.39 6.82
N GLY A 104 0.64 1.45 5.78
CA GLY A 104 -0.82 1.57 5.92
C GLY A 104 -1.48 0.36 6.60
N VAL A 105 -2.43 0.62 7.51
CA VAL A 105 -3.20 -0.42 8.22
C VAL A 105 -4.34 -0.92 7.32
N ASN A 106 -4.02 -1.39 6.11
CA ASN A 106 -5.02 -1.67 5.09
C ASN A 106 -5.80 -2.97 5.33
N MET A 107 -5.14 -3.96 5.94
CA MET A 107 -5.69 -5.29 6.30
C MET A 107 -5.60 -5.53 7.81
N GLY A 108 -5.45 -4.47 8.59
CA GLY A 108 -5.24 -4.51 10.03
C GLY A 108 -3.76 -4.67 10.45
N PRO A 109 -3.47 -4.53 11.75
CA PRO A 109 -2.17 -4.83 12.35
C PRO A 109 -1.91 -6.35 12.42
N PHE A 110 -0.72 -6.76 12.89
CA PHE A 110 -0.46 -8.15 13.26
C PHE A 110 -1.52 -8.65 14.25
N ILE A 111 -2.22 -9.74 13.88
CA ILE A 111 -3.39 -10.23 14.62
C ILE A 111 -3.00 -10.74 16.02
N GLU A 112 -1.75 -11.15 16.21
CA GLU A 112 -1.16 -11.56 17.48
C GLU A 112 -1.23 -10.46 18.54
N TYR A 113 -1.29 -9.20 18.10
CA TYR A 113 -1.38 -8.07 19.01
C TYR A 113 -2.80 -7.79 19.44
N LYS A 114 -3.82 -8.40 18.81
CA LYS A 114 -5.22 -8.18 19.17
C LYS A 114 -5.48 -8.61 20.61
N THR A 115 -5.62 -7.62 21.51
CA THR A 115 -5.98 -7.86 22.91
C THR A 115 -7.35 -7.28 23.24
N LYS A 116 -8.00 -7.84 24.26
CA LYS A 116 -9.25 -7.28 24.81
C LYS A 116 -9.04 -5.97 25.60
N TYR A 117 -7.79 -5.58 25.83
CA TYR A 117 -7.42 -4.44 26.67
C TYR A 117 -7.10 -3.17 25.88
N PHE A 118 -7.15 -3.24 24.55
CA PHE A 118 -7.01 -2.04 23.73
C PHE A 118 -8.19 -1.09 23.91
N GLY A 119 -7.89 0.21 23.86
CA GLY A 119 -8.91 1.23 23.70
C GLY A 119 -9.70 1.01 22.41
N PRO A 120 -10.96 1.44 22.35
CA PRO A 120 -11.86 1.05 21.27
C PRO A 120 -11.41 1.55 19.88
N THR A 121 -10.70 2.68 19.80
CA THR A 121 -10.09 3.17 18.56
C THR A 121 -8.99 2.25 18.03
N ALA A 122 -8.15 1.69 18.91
CA ALA A 122 -7.13 0.73 18.50
C ALA A 122 -7.76 -0.62 18.13
N ALA A 123 -8.88 -0.99 18.76
CA ALA A 123 -9.63 -2.20 18.41
C ALA A 123 -10.27 -2.11 17.01
N GLU A 124 -10.77 -0.94 16.59
CA GLU A 124 -11.33 -0.70 15.24
C GLU A 124 -10.32 -1.04 14.14
N LEU A 125 -9.02 -0.79 14.36
CA LEU A 125 -7.97 -1.13 13.37
C LEU A 125 -7.94 -2.61 13.01
N PHE A 126 -8.29 -3.49 13.95
CA PHE A 126 -8.36 -4.93 13.70
C PHE A 126 -9.59 -5.32 12.88
N GLU A 127 -10.58 -4.45 12.69
CA GLU A 127 -11.72 -4.73 11.82
C GLU A 127 -11.33 -4.72 10.34
N PHE A 128 -10.21 -4.08 9.97
CA PHE A 128 -9.66 -4.14 8.62
C PHE A 128 -9.21 -5.54 8.20
N SER A 129 -8.99 -6.47 9.15
CA SER A 129 -8.66 -7.86 8.84
C SER A 129 -9.84 -8.64 8.25
N ASP A 130 -11.06 -8.12 8.40
CA ASP A 130 -12.26 -8.66 7.77
C ASP A 130 -12.70 -7.74 6.62
N PRO A 131 -12.63 -8.17 5.35
CA PRO A 131 -13.08 -7.37 4.21
C PRO A 131 -14.58 -7.02 4.27
N LYS A 132 -15.37 -7.74 5.06
CA LYS A 132 -16.82 -7.53 5.21
C LYS A 132 -17.17 -6.59 6.35
N SER A 133 -16.22 -6.17 7.18
CA SER A 133 -16.48 -5.17 8.21
C SER A 133 -16.92 -3.85 7.59
N LEU A 134 -17.66 -3.03 8.35
CA LEU A 134 -18.15 -1.75 7.86
C LEU A 134 -16.99 -0.84 7.42
N VAL A 135 -15.92 -0.76 8.22
CA VAL A 135 -14.76 0.08 7.91
C VAL A 135 -14.01 -0.40 6.67
N SER A 136 -13.88 -1.71 6.46
CA SER A 136 -13.30 -2.29 5.25
C SER A 136 -14.14 -1.97 4.01
N GLN A 137 -15.47 -2.15 4.08
CA GLN A 137 -16.35 -1.85 2.95
C GLN A 137 -16.33 -0.36 2.58
N MET A 138 -16.34 0.52 3.59
CA MET A 138 -16.18 1.97 3.36
C MET A 138 -14.84 2.30 2.71
N TYR A 139 -13.76 1.63 3.13
CA TYR A 139 -12.43 1.86 2.57
C TYR A 139 -12.33 1.35 1.12
N LEU A 140 -12.87 0.16 0.83
CA LEU A 140 -12.90 -0.40 -0.52
C LEU A 140 -13.76 0.44 -1.48
N ALA A 141 -14.88 0.99 -1.03
CA ALA A 141 -15.67 1.96 -1.79
C ALA A 141 -14.85 3.22 -2.14
N ALA A 142 -14.15 3.79 -1.15
CA ALA A 142 -13.29 4.94 -1.38
C ALA A 142 -12.18 4.63 -2.38
N LEU A 143 -11.56 3.45 -2.27
CA LEU A 143 -10.52 2.97 -3.19
C LEU A 143 -11.00 2.84 -4.63
N ASP A 144 -12.18 2.25 -4.85
CA ASP A 144 -12.74 2.16 -6.21
C ASP A 144 -12.98 3.55 -6.79
N GLN A 145 -13.53 4.47 -5.99
CA GLN A 145 -13.79 5.84 -6.44
C GLN A 145 -12.51 6.60 -6.80
N VAL A 146 -11.47 6.57 -5.97
CA VAL A 146 -10.21 7.27 -6.25
C VAL A 146 -9.48 6.68 -7.44
N LEU A 147 -9.48 5.35 -7.60
CA LEU A 147 -8.79 4.70 -8.72
C LEU A 147 -9.49 4.98 -10.05
N ARG A 148 -10.83 4.99 -10.07
CA ARG A 148 -11.64 5.39 -11.24
C ARG A 148 -11.43 6.86 -11.62
N PHE A 149 -11.24 7.75 -10.64
CA PHE A 149 -10.87 9.14 -10.89
C PHE A 149 -9.46 9.27 -11.50
N GLY A 150 -8.60 8.28 -11.29
CA GLY A 150 -7.24 8.27 -11.77
C GLY A 150 -6.20 8.69 -10.75
N VAL A 151 -6.48 8.54 -9.46
CA VAL A 151 -5.47 8.73 -8.42
C VAL A 151 -4.39 7.65 -8.52
N ARG A 152 -3.12 8.05 -8.43
CA ARG A 152 -1.96 7.13 -8.36
C ARG A 152 -1.61 6.87 -6.92
N ILE A 153 -1.57 5.59 -6.54
CA ILE A 153 -1.31 5.20 -5.15
C ILE A 153 0.03 4.48 -5.09
N LEU A 154 0.96 5.03 -4.32
CA LEU A 154 2.16 4.35 -3.89
C LEU A 154 1.90 3.76 -2.50
N TYR A 155 1.96 2.44 -2.37
CA TYR A 155 2.03 1.78 -1.06
C TYR A 155 3.48 1.43 -0.73
N VAL A 156 3.96 1.86 0.43
CA VAL A 156 5.30 1.54 0.94
C VAL A 156 5.20 0.94 2.34
N GLY A 157 5.70 -0.29 2.52
CA GLY A 157 5.88 -0.90 3.84
C GLY A 157 7.34 -0.89 4.27
N SER A 158 7.63 -0.86 5.58
CA SER A 158 8.97 -1.20 6.07
C SER A 158 9.13 -2.71 6.06
N ILE A 159 10.30 -3.22 5.65
CA ILE A 159 10.56 -4.66 5.66
C ILE A 159 10.48 -5.23 7.08
N ASP A 160 10.87 -4.45 8.09
CA ASP A 160 10.92 -4.82 9.50
C ASP A 160 9.90 -4.05 10.35
N ASP A 161 8.75 -3.71 9.75
CA ASP A 161 7.65 -3.11 10.50
C ASP A 161 7.23 -4.06 11.64
N GLN A 162 7.20 -3.51 12.85
CA GLN A 162 6.89 -4.24 14.08
C GLN A 162 5.42 -4.19 14.46
N LEU A 163 4.57 -3.44 13.74
CA LEU A 163 3.15 -3.22 14.06
C LEU A 163 2.22 -3.69 12.94
N VAL A 164 2.60 -3.48 11.70
CA VAL A 164 1.79 -3.75 10.51
C VAL A 164 2.56 -4.66 9.56
N SER A 165 1.92 -5.74 9.10
CA SER A 165 2.57 -6.66 8.18
C SER A 165 2.91 -6.02 6.83
N LEU A 166 3.91 -6.57 6.13
CA LEU A 166 4.23 -6.13 4.77
C LEU A 166 3.05 -6.37 3.81
N GLU A 167 2.30 -7.46 4.00
CA GLU A 167 1.05 -7.76 3.29
C GLU A 167 0.02 -6.64 3.43
N SER A 168 -0.19 -6.16 4.66
CA SER A 168 -1.14 -5.09 4.98
C SER A 168 -0.64 -3.75 4.45
N SER A 169 0.61 -3.36 4.75
CA SER A 169 1.16 -2.07 4.34
C SER A 169 1.28 -1.89 2.82
N THR A 170 1.55 -2.96 2.07
CA THR A 170 1.58 -2.95 0.60
C THR A 170 0.23 -3.25 -0.05
N PHE A 171 -0.80 -3.56 0.75
CA PHE A 171 -2.14 -3.98 0.32
C PHE A 171 -2.10 -5.03 -0.80
N SER A 172 -1.44 -6.16 -0.53
CA SER A 172 -1.07 -7.18 -1.52
C SER A 172 -2.28 -7.78 -2.29
N THR A 173 -3.46 -7.78 -1.66
CA THR A 173 -4.73 -8.35 -2.16
C THR A 173 -5.38 -7.52 -3.25
N LEU A 174 -5.02 -6.23 -3.38
CA LEU A 174 -5.52 -5.36 -4.43
C LEU A 174 -4.74 -5.52 -5.74
N SER A 175 -5.40 -5.34 -6.87
CA SER A 175 -4.74 -5.21 -8.17
C SER A 175 -5.39 -4.11 -8.99
N HIS A 176 -4.60 -3.11 -9.39
CA HIS A 176 -5.01 -2.02 -10.26
C HIS A 176 -3.76 -1.36 -10.89
N PRO A 177 -3.79 -0.93 -12.17
CA PRO A 177 -2.61 -0.34 -12.85
C PRO A 177 -2.04 0.93 -12.21
N TYR A 178 -2.86 1.73 -11.53
CA TYR A 178 -2.41 2.94 -10.81
C TYR A 178 -1.81 2.66 -9.42
N ILE A 179 -1.70 1.41 -9.00
CA ILE A 179 -1.05 1.03 -7.74
C ILE A 179 0.40 0.64 -8.02
N TYR A 180 1.32 1.33 -7.33
CA TYR A 180 2.72 0.95 -7.26
C TYR A 180 3.05 0.54 -5.82
N ARG A 181 3.87 -0.50 -5.67
CA ARG A 181 4.30 -1.03 -4.37
C ARG A 181 5.81 -0.94 -4.22
N ALA A 182 6.24 -0.51 -3.06
CA ALA A 182 7.65 -0.49 -2.68
C ALA A 182 7.84 -1.01 -1.25
N VAL A 183 9.08 -1.35 -0.94
CA VAL A 183 9.52 -1.70 0.41
C VAL A 183 10.63 -0.75 0.82
N PHE A 184 10.53 -0.22 2.04
CA PHE A 184 11.60 0.51 2.70
C PHE A 184 12.49 -0.48 3.45
N VAL A 185 13.80 -0.35 3.25
CA VAL A 185 14.81 -1.18 3.91
C VAL A 185 15.80 -0.24 4.58
N ASP A 186 15.86 -0.26 5.91
CA ASP A 186 16.82 0.55 6.63
C ASP A 186 18.22 -0.06 6.56
N GLY A 187 19.08 0.51 5.71
CA GLY A 187 20.47 0.07 5.52
C GLY A 187 21.35 0.14 6.78
N ARG A 188 20.89 0.79 7.85
CA ARG A 188 21.60 0.80 9.16
C ARG A 188 21.42 -0.51 9.92
N ILE A 189 20.33 -1.22 9.66
CA ILE A 189 19.92 -2.43 10.38
C ILE A 189 20.04 -3.65 9.47
N HIS A 190 19.72 -3.49 8.19
CA HIS A 190 19.70 -4.56 7.20
C HIS A 190 20.79 -4.34 6.17
N ALA A 191 21.76 -5.26 6.11
CA ALA A 191 22.59 -5.39 4.92
C ALA A 191 21.75 -6.02 3.81
N PRO A 192 21.97 -5.67 2.52
CA PRO A 192 21.30 -6.34 1.41
C PRO A 192 21.57 -7.86 1.48
N ASP A 193 20.49 -8.62 1.60
CA ASP A 193 20.52 -10.06 1.69
C ASP A 193 19.46 -10.69 0.77
N PHE A 194 19.39 -12.02 0.78
CA PHE A 194 18.41 -12.76 -0.02
C PHE A 194 16.96 -12.28 0.20
N LEU A 195 16.54 -11.98 1.43
CA LEU A 195 15.15 -11.61 1.70
C LEU A 195 14.83 -10.21 1.19
N THR A 196 15.73 -9.25 1.36
CA THR A 196 15.53 -7.90 0.80
C THR A 196 15.34 -7.94 -0.71
N HIS A 197 16.17 -8.73 -1.42
CA HIS A 197 16.05 -8.89 -2.88
C HIS A 197 14.83 -9.70 -3.28
N LEU A 198 14.47 -10.77 -2.55
CA LEU A 198 13.27 -11.55 -2.81
C LEU A 198 12.01 -10.70 -2.69
N VAL A 199 11.91 -9.88 -1.64
CA VAL A 199 10.78 -8.96 -1.45
C VAL A 199 10.75 -7.93 -2.59
N GLY A 200 11.89 -7.32 -2.92
CA GLY A 200 12.00 -6.36 -4.04
C GLY A 200 11.55 -6.96 -5.37
N PHE A 201 12.05 -8.16 -5.70
CA PHE A 201 11.67 -8.92 -6.89
C PHE A 201 10.17 -9.23 -6.91
N THR A 202 9.61 -9.67 -5.79
CA THR A 202 8.19 -9.97 -5.66
C THR A 202 7.32 -8.74 -5.89
N LEU A 203 7.68 -7.59 -5.31
CA LEU A 203 6.96 -6.34 -5.54
C LEU A 203 7.10 -5.84 -6.98
N LYS A 204 8.27 -6.02 -7.62
CA LYS A 204 8.46 -5.75 -9.05
C LYS A 204 7.46 -6.55 -9.90
N LEU A 205 7.30 -7.85 -9.65
CA LEU A 205 6.29 -8.65 -10.35
C LEU A 205 4.87 -8.12 -10.15
N ARG A 206 4.52 -7.72 -8.91
CA ARG A 206 3.20 -7.12 -8.63
C ARG A 206 3.00 -5.80 -9.37
N ASN A 207 4.03 -4.97 -9.50
CA ASN A 207 3.99 -3.72 -10.25
C ASN A 207 3.90 -3.94 -11.77
N LEU A 208 4.41 -5.07 -12.27
CA LEU A 208 4.21 -5.53 -13.65
C LEU A 208 2.82 -6.18 -13.89
N GLY A 209 1.97 -6.23 -12.87
CA GLY A 209 0.64 -6.84 -12.94
C GLY A 209 0.63 -8.37 -12.81
N LEU A 210 1.77 -8.99 -12.50
CA LEU A 210 1.90 -10.44 -12.31
C LEU A 210 1.49 -10.86 -10.88
N PRO A 211 1.07 -12.11 -10.66
CA PRO A 211 0.80 -12.63 -9.33
C PRO A 211 2.11 -12.89 -8.56
N ASP A 212 2.10 -12.63 -7.26
CA ASP A 212 3.15 -13.07 -6.32
C ASP A 212 2.85 -14.44 -5.69
N HIS A 213 1.74 -15.07 -6.09
CA HIS A 213 1.27 -16.34 -5.54
C HIS A 213 1.09 -16.36 -4.01
N GLY A 214 0.93 -15.19 -3.37
CA GLY A 214 0.83 -15.06 -1.91
C GLY A 214 2.18 -15.04 -1.18
N LEU A 215 3.30 -14.85 -1.89
CA LEU A 215 4.62 -14.86 -1.28
C LEU A 215 4.80 -13.77 -0.21
N ILE A 216 4.31 -12.54 -0.46
CA ILE A 216 4.37 -11.45 0.54
C ILE A 216 3.59 -11.80 1.82
N ARG A 217 2.42 -12.42 1.67
CA ARG A 217 1.61 -12.91 2.80
C ARG A 217 2.39 -13.91 3.64
N GLU A 218 3.01 -14.89 2.99
CA GLU A 218 3.72 -15.97 3.68
C GLU A 218 5.03 -15.49 4.33
N LEU A 219 5.73 -14.52 3.73
CA LEU A 219 6.95 -13.94 4.30
C LEU A 219 6.67 -12.98 5.47
N SER A 220 5.53 -12.30 5.45
CA SER A 220 5.24 -11.18 6.36
C SER A 220 5.45 -11.49 7.86
N PRO A 221 5.00 -12.62 8.42
CA PRO A 221 5.21 -12.89 9.85
C PRO A 221 6.69 -13.09 10.22
N ALA A 222 7.50 -13.62 9.31
CA ALA A 222 8.92 -13.84 9.56
C ALA A 222 9.75 -12.55 9.48
N LEU A 223 9.21 -11.53 8.81
CA LEU A 223 9.83 -10.22 8.64
C LEU A 223 9.49 -9.23 9.77
N ALA A 224 8.53 -9.57 10.65
CA ALA A 224 8.09 -8.69 11.72
C ALA A 224 9.25 -8.16 12.58
N GLY A 225 9.32 -6.84 12.73
CA GLY A 225 10.34 -6.18 13.55
C GLY A 225 10.18 -6.46 15.05
N SER A 226 11.20 -6.07 15.82
CA SER A 226 11.15 -6.18 17.27
C SER A 226 10.14 -5.18 17.88
N LEU A 227 9.21 -5.65 18.71
CA LEU A 227 8.40 -4.78 19.56
C LEU A 227 9.23 -4.03 20.60
N TYR A 228 10.40 -4.56 20.95
CA TYR A 228 11.34 -3.95 21.89
C TYR A 228 12.40 -3.17 21.10
N GLY A 229 12.17 -1.86 20.94
CA GLY A 229 13.12 -0.94 20.30
C GLY A 229 13.15 -0.99 18.76
N GLY A 230 12.28 -1.74 18.11
CA GLY A 230 12.10 -1.65 16.65
C GLY A 230 11.42 -0.35 16.26
N GLU A 231 11.85 0.22 15.14
CA GLU A 231 11.37 1.51 14.64
C GLU A 231 10.90 1.45 13.18
N GLY A 232 10.83 0.25 12.59
CA GLY A 232 10.48 0.05 11.18
C GLY A 232 9.18 0.74 10.77
N HIS A 233 8.14 0.63 11.60
CA HIS A 233 6.84 1.27 11.35
C HIS A 233 6.94 2.79 11.15
N SER A 234 7.87 3.45 11.83
CA SER A 234 8.02 4.91 11.81
C SER A 234 9.14 5.39 10.89
N ARG A 235 10.23 4.64 10.76
CA ARG A 235 11.39 5.06 9.95
C ARG A 235 11.07 5.21 8.47
N VAL A 236 10.07 4.50 7.95
CA VAL A 236 9.64 4.62 6.54
C VAL A 236 9.29 6.06 6.13
N TYR A 237 8.66 6.84 7.01
CA TYR A 237 8.26 8.22 6.68
C TYR A 237 9.39 9.24 6.89
N GLU A 238 10.55 8.81 7.36
CA GLU A 238 11.72 9.67 7.52
C GLU A 238 12.56 9.75 6.24
N ASP A 239 12.37 8.82 5.30
CA ASP A 239 13.17 8.72 4.09
C ASP A 239 12.60 9.61 2.96
N PRO A 240 13.34 10.64 2.49
CA PRO A 240 12.91 11.49 1.38
C PRO A 240 12.69 10.73 0.06
N ALA A 241 13.34 9.58 -0.13
CA ALA A 241 13.19 8.77 -1.33
C ALA A 241 11.76 8.21 -1.47
N VAL A 242 11.06 7.96 -0.35
CA VAL A 242 9.67 7.49 -0.34
C VAL A 242 8.73 8.54 -0.95
N TYR A 243 8.90 9.81 -0.58
CA TYR A 243 8.13 10.92 -1.13
C TYR A 243 8.49 11.20 -2.60
N SER A 244 9.78 11.12 -2.93
CA SER A 244 10.27 11.30 -4.30
C SER A 244 9.71 10.25 -5.24
N LEU A 245 9.66 8.98 -4.80
CA LEU A 245 9.04 7.89 -5.55
C LEU A 245 7.53 8.10 -5.73
N ALA A 246 6.84 8.64 -4.72
CA ALA A 246 5.41 8.93 -4.83
C ALA A 246 5.13 10.01 -5.89
N VAL A 247 5.96 11.06 -5.93
CA VAL A 247 5.87 12.12 -6.95
C VAL A 247 6.17 11.56 -8.34
N GLN A 248 7.24 10.78 -8.50
CA GLN A 248 7.57 10.11 -9.77
C GLN A 248 6.42 9.22 -10.24
N HIS A 249 5.92 8.33 -9.39
CA HIS A 249 4.79 7.46 -9.74
C HIS A 249 3.56 8.26 -10.17
N ALA A 250 3.22 9.33 -9.44
CA ALA A 250 2.03 10.12 -9.73
C ALA A 250 2.13 10.92 -11.04
N LEU A 251 3.31 11.49 -11.34
CA LEU A 251 3.50 12.38 -12.49
C LEU A 251 3.98 11.66 -13.75
N GLU A 252 4.70 10.55 -13.61
CA GLU A 252 5.31 9.82 -14.73
C GLU A 252 4.47 8.62 -15.19
N THR A 253 3.50 8.16 -14.40
CA THR A 253 2.57 7.11 -14.82
C THR A 253 1.50 7.65 -15.76
N THR A 254 1.50 7.14 -16.99
CA THR A 254 0.51 7.47 -18.04
C THR A 254 -0.92 7.19 -17.60
N SER A 255 -1.87 7.99 -18.05
CA SER A 255 -3.30 7.75 -17.81
C SER A 255 -3.83 6.61 -18.66
N LEU A 256 -4.69 5.78 -18.06
CA LEU A 256 -5.50 4.79 -18.74
C LEU A 256 -6.45 5.48 -19.72
N ALA A 257 -6.72 4.83 -20.85
CA ALA A 257 -7.64 5.31 -21.87
C ALA A 257 -9.12 5.09 -21.46
N VAL A 258 -9.49 5.57 -20.27
CA VAL A 258 -10.85 5.47 -19.73
C VAL A 258 -11.53 6.83 -19.84
N PRO A 259 -12.76 6.92 -20.36
CA PRO A 259 -13.53 8.16 -20.31
C PRO A 259 -13.63 8.65 -18.86
N PRO A 260 -13.45 9.96 -18.59
CA PRO A 260 -13.63 10.48 -17.24
C PRO A 260 -15.03 10.09 -16.73
N PRO A 261 -15.16 9.61 -15.48
CA PRO A 261 -16.46 9.26 -14.93
C PRO A 261 -17.40 10.48 -15.04
N GLN A 262 -18.61 10.27 -15.56
CA GLN A 262 -19.62 11.31 -15.60
C GLN A 262 -19.88 11.80 -14.18
N ARG A 263 -19.94 13.13 -13.97
CA ARG A 263 -20.28 13.72 -12.68
C ARG A 263 -21.50 13.00 -12.10
N PRO A 264 -21.46 12.52 -10.84
CA PRO A 264 -22.67 12.25 -10.11
C PRO A 264 -23.53 13.53 -10.19
N GLY A 265 -24.80 13.41 -10.56
CA GLY A 265 -25.71 14.57 -10.55
C GLY A 265 -25.64 15.28 -9.19
N SER A 266 -25.91 16.59 -9.17
CA SER A 266 -25.78 17.47 -7.99
C SER A 266 -26.61 17.06 -6.76
N SER A 267 -27.36 15.96 -6.83
CA SER A 267 -27.89 15.26 -5.67
C SER A 267 -26.75 14.51 -4.96
N ALA A 268 -26.45 14.91 -3.73
CA ALA A 268 -25.59 14.17 -2.79
C ALA A 268 -26.19 12.79 -2.38
N SER A 269 -26.60 11.98 -3.36
CA SER A 269 -27.15 10.65 -3.18
C SER A 269 -26.01 9.64 -3.18
N PHE A 270 -26.07 8.66 -2.27
CA PHE A 270 -25.24 7.46 -2.29
C PHE A 270 -25.47 6.55 -3.53
N GLN A 271 -26.32 6.96 -4.48
CA GLN A 271 -26.46 6.30 -5.78
C GLN A 271 -25.13 6.41 -6.54
N GLY A 272 -24.47 5.28 -6.75
CA GLY A 272 -23.21 5.19 -7.50
C GLY A 272 -21.97 4.86 -6.68
N ILE A 273 -22.08 4.68 -5.34
CA ILE A 273 -20.96 4.09 -4.58
C ILE A 273 -20.85 2.62 -4.96
N ASN A 274 -19.77 2.29 -5.65
CA ASN A 274 -19.45 0.93 -6.03
C ASN A 274 -18.50 0.33 -4.98
N ILE A 275 -18.98 -0.68 -4.25
CA ILE A 275 -18.13 -1.48 -3.36
C ILE A 275 -17.64 -2.68 -4.17
N PRO A 276 -16.32 -2.85 -4.37
CA PRO A 276 -15.78 -4.03 -5.04
C PRO A 276 -16.24 -5.33 -4.38
N ILE A 277 -16.61 -6.32 -5.20
CA ILE A 277 -16.95 -7.65 -4.71
C ILE A 277 -15.65 -8.42 -4.44
N VAL A 278 -15.43 -8.75 -3.18
CA VAL A 278 -14.24 -9.46 -2.72
C VAL A 278 -14.26 -10.90 -3.25
N GLY A 279 -13.15 -11.33 -3.86
CA GLY A 279 -13.00 -12.67 -4.42
C GLY A 279 -13.62 -12.88 -5.81
N GLU A 280 -14.11 -11.82 -6.46
CA GLU A 280 -14.66 -11.88 -7.81
C GLU A 280 -13.60 -12.37 -8.83
N LYS A 281 -13.93 -13.46 -9.55
CA LYS A 281 -13.08 -14.02 -10.60
C LYS A 281 -13.43 -13.41 -11.95
N LEU A 282 -12.43 -13.25 -12.81
CA LEU A 282 -12.62 -12.94 -14.23
C LEU A 282 -13.54 -13.99 -14.86
N ALA A 283 -14.57 -13.55 -15.58
CA ALA A 283 -15.42 -14.45 -16.33
C ALA A 283 -14.60 -15.10 -17.46
N ALA A 284 -14.58 -16.43 -17.52
CA ALA A 284 -13.80 -17.18 -18.51
C ALA A 284 -14.21 -16.93 -19.98
N ASN A 285 -15.38 -16.30 -20.20
CA ASN A 285 -15.93 -15.94 -21.50
C ASN A 285 -16.23 -14.43 -21.56
N ALA A 286 -15.21 -13.59 -21.42
CA ALA A 286 -15.34 -12.13 -21.47
C ALA A 286 -15.72 -11.64 -22.89
N ALA A 287 -17.00 -11.72 -23.22
CA ALA A 287 -17.57 -11.03 -24.38
C ALA A 287 -17.63 -9.52 -24.10
N THR A 288 -16.68 -8.79 -24.67
CA THR A 288 -16.76 -7.40 -25.19
C THR A 288 -17.19 -6.23 -24.28
N ASN A 289 -17.48 -6.37 -22.99
CA ASN A 289 -17.90 -5.23 -22.15
C ASN A 289 -17.40 -5.25 -20.68
N GLU A 290 -16.41 -6.06 -20.34
CA GLU A 290 -15.87 -6.11 -18.97
C GLU A 290 -14.94 -4.92 -18.71
N ASP A 291 -15.17 -4.17 -17.62
CA ASP A 291 -14.33 -3.05 -17.19
C ASP A 291 -12.93 -3.58 -16.79
N VAL A 292 -12.01 -3.56 -17.75
CA VAL A 292 -10.63 -4.05 -17.60
C VAL A 292 -9.88 -3.36 -16.47
N TYR A 293 -10.31 -2.14 -16.10
CA TYR A 293 -9.69 -1.30 -15.09
C TYR A 293 -10.43 -1.32 -13.76
N LYS A 294 -11.42 -2.19 -13.59
CA LYS A 294 -12.11 -2.40 -12.31
C LYS A 294 -11.10 -2.77 -11.22
N LEU A 295 -11.23 -2.15 -10.05
CA LEU A 295 -10.48 -2.53 -8.86
C LEU A 295 -10.81 -3.99 -8.49
N ARG A 296 -9.78 -4.84 -8.44
CA ARG A 296 -9.90 -6.23 -8.03
C ARG A 296 -9.38 -6.43 -6.62
N VAL A 297 -10.21 -7.04 -5.79
CA VAL A 297 -9.89 -7.39 -4.39
C VAL A 297 -9.92 -8.90 -4.28
N LYS A 298 -8.76 -9.52 -4.04
CA LYS A 298 -8.73 -10.96 -3.71
C LYS A 298 -9.38 -11.17 -2.35
N ASP A 299 -9.98 -12.35 -2.17
CA ASP A 299 -10.45 -12.75 -0.85
C ASP A 299 -9.28 -12.80 0.13
N TYR A 300 -9.52 -12.36 1.35
CA TYR A 300 -8.55 -12.42 2.42
C TYR A 300 -9.28 -12.61 3.75
N GLU A 301 -8.74 -13.52 4.53
CA GLU A 301 -9.08 -13.68 5.94
C GLU A 301 -7.99 -13.02 6.78
N ALA A 302 -8.27 -12.87 8.07
CA ALA A 302 -7.29 -12.40 9.04
C ALA A 302 -5.94 -13.13 8.83
N PRO A 303 -4.81 -12.40 8.82
CA PRO A 303 -3.51 -12.99 8.54
C PRO A 303 -3.30 -14.22 9.42
N ALA A 304 -2.91 -15.34 8.82
CA ALA A 304 -2.52 -16.50 9.61
C ALA A 304 -1.30 -16.09 10.45
N THR A 305 -1.36 -16.36 11.75
CA THR A 305 -0.19 -16.18 12.61
C THR A 305 0.93 -17.09 12.15
N ALA A 306 2.19 -16.76 12.49
CA ALA A 306 3.31 -17.67 12.18
C ALA A 306 3.06 -19.11 12.67
N ALA A 307 2.31 -19.28 13.77
CA ALA A 307 1.95 -20.58 14.34
C ALA A 307 0.83 -21.33 13.60
N THR A 308 0.02 -20.63 12.80
CA THR A 308 -1.13 -21.21 12.08
C THR A 308 -0.96 -21.22 10.57
N GLN A 309 0.17 -20.73 10.05
CA GLN A 309 0.51 -20.80 8.64
C GLN A 309 0.72 -22.25 8.18
N ASN A 310 0.14 -22.59 7.03
CA ASN A 310 0.38 -23.88 6.41
C ASN A 310 1.83 -23.93 5.88
N PRO A 311 2.65 -24.92 6.29
CA PRO A 311 4.06 -24.97 5.92
C PRO A 311 4.28 -25.07 4.39
N TYR A 312 3.30 -25.57 3.64
CA TYR A 312 3.38 -25.77 2.19
C TYR A 312 3.08 -24.53 1.35
N PHE A 313 2.50 -23.46 1.91
CA PHE A 313 2.15 -22.28 1.12
C PHE A 313 3.37 -21.47 0.67
N LEU A 314 4.35 -21.22 1.54
CA LEU A 314 5.57 -20.49 1.16
C LEU A 314 6.33 -21.17 0.00
N PRO A 315 6.65 -22.49 0.05
CA PRO A 315 7.30 -23.15 -1.07
C PRO A 315 6.45 -23.16 -2.34
N TRP A 316 5.13 -23.32 -2.21
CA TRP A 316 4.22 -23.30 -3.34
C TRP A 316 4.16 -21.92 -4.01
N ALA A 317 4.11 -20.85 -3.21
CA ALA A 317 4.15 -19.48 -3.70
C ALA A 317 5.46 -19.19 -4.44
N MET A 318 6.60 -19.57 -3.85
CA MET A 318 7.91 -19.41 -4.47
C MET A 318 8.01 -20.18 -5.80
N ARG A 319 7.55 -21.44 -5.83
CA ARG A 319 7.50 -22.21 -7.07
C ARG A 319 6.62 -21.56 -8.13
N GLY A 320 5.43 -21.09 -7.75
CA GLY A 320 4.52 -20.42 -8.68
C GLY A 320 5.15 -19.20 -9.34
N LEU A 321 5.86 -18.41 -8.54
CA LEU A 321 6.60 -17.22 -8.98
C LEU A 321 7.73 -17.59 -9.96
N LEU A 322 8.56 -18.59 -9.65
CA LEU A 322 9.67 -19.02 -10.51
C LEU A 322 9.19 -19.71 -11.80
N GLU A 323 8.06 -20.41 -11.74
CA GLU A 323 7.53 -21.16 -12.87
C GLU A 323 6.73 -20.28 -13.85
N ALA A 324 6.47 -19.01 -13.51
CA ALA A 324 5.76 -18.07 -14.36
C ALA A 324 6.49 -17.81 -15.69
N GLU A 325 5.76 -17.91 -16.80
CA GLU A 325 6.32 -17.78 -18.16
C GLU A 325 7.10 -16.48 -18.37
N PHE A 326 6.58 -15.36 -17.85
CA PHE A 326 7.28 -14.07 -17.93
C PHE A 326 8.59 -14.08 -17.16
N VAL A 327 8.60 -14.66 -15.95
CA VAL A 327 9.80 -14.74 -15.11
C VAL A 327 10.89 -15.56 -15.81
N LYS A 328 10.53 -16.71 -16.37
CA LYS A 328 11.49 -17.56 -17.11
C LYS A 328 12.06 -16.91 -18.36
N LYS A 329 11.26 -16.13 -19.08
CA LYS A 329 11.66 -15.55 -20.38
C LYS A 329 12.41 -14.24 -20.22
N GLU A 330 11.97 -13.38 -19.31
CA GLU A 330 12.41 -11.99 -19.22
C GLU A 330 13.26 -11.69 -17.99
N LEU A 331 13.23 -12.55 -16.96
CA LEU A 331 13.87 -12.28 -15.65
C LEU A 331 14.80 -13.42 -15.19
N GLY A 332 15.30 -14.24 -16.13
CA GLY A 332 16.17 -15.39 -15.82
C GLY A 332 17.43 -15.01 -15.04
N ASP A 333 18.14 -13.97 -15.47
CA ASP A 333 19.38 -13.52 -14.81
C ASP A 333 19.13 -13.04 -13.37
N GLU A 334 18.03 -12.32 -13.13
CA GLU A 334 17.63 -11.88 -11.78
C GLU A 334 17.23 -13.06 -10.90
N VAL A 335 16.60 -14.09 -11.49
CA VAL A 335 16.33 -15.34 -10.78
C VAL A 335 17.65 -15.97 -10.38
N ASP A 336 18.58 -16.20 -11.31
CA ASP A 336 19.89 -16.82 -11.03
C ASP A 336 20.67 -16.08 -9.93
N GLU A 337 20.61 -14.74 -9.92
CA GLU A 337 21.17 -13.93 -8.83
C GLU A 337 20.50 -14.21 -7.48
N LEU A 338 19.15 -14.23 -7.43
CA LEU A 338 18.40 -14.60 -6.22
C LEU A 338 18.75 -16.01 -5.74
N LEU A 339 19.00 -16.95 -6.66
CA LEU A 339 19.39 -18.33 -6.33
C LEU A 339 20.77 -18.34 -5.66
N GLY A 340 21.74 -17.65 -6.26
CA GLY A 340 23.07 -17.49 -5.68
C GLY A 340 23.03 -16.84 -4.30
N MET A 341 22.20 -15.81 -4.12
CA MET A 341 21.97 -15.19 -2.81
C MET A 341 21.36 -16.16 -1.80
N PHE A 342 20.37 -16.96 -2.20
CA PHE A 342 19.75 -17.97 -1.33
C PHE A 342 20.78 -19.02 -0.86
N GLU A 343 21.60 -19.53 -1.78
CA GLU A 343 22.65 -20.50 -1.47
C GLU A 343 23.69 -19.95 -0.51
N ALA A 344 24.05 -18.66 -0.64
CA ALA A 344 24.98 -17.97 0.24
C ALA A 344 24.35 -17.56 1.58
N TRP A 345 23.03 -17.36 1.63
CA TRP A 345 22.33 -16.80 2.79
C TRP A 345 22.44 -17.69 4.03
N ARG A 346 22.83 -17.11 5.17
CA ARG A 346 22.99 -17.82 6.45
C ARG A 346 22.22 -17.07 7.55
N PRO A 347 20.89 -17.20 7.62
CA PRO A 347 20.11 -16.47 8.61
C PRO A 347 20.43 -16.92 10.03
N THR A 348 20.46 -15.98 10.97
CA THR A 348 20.74 -16.23 12.40
C THR A 348 19.46 -16.33 13.22
N ALA A 349 18.48 -15.46 12.95
CA ALA A 349 17.19 -15.43 13.61
C ALA A 349 16.39 -16.72 13.37
N LYS A 350 15.66 -17.17 14.39
CA LYS A 350 14.91 -18.44 14.37
C LYS A 350 13.87 -18.46 13.24
N GLN A 351 13.10 -17.38 13.09
CA GLN A 351 12.06 -17.23 12.08
C GLN A 351 12.65 -17.28 10.67
N LEU A 352 13.80 -16.64 10.45
CA LEU A 352 14.45 -16.62 9.13
C LEU A 352 15.09 -17.97 8.78
N LYS A 353 15.61 -18.70 9.77
CA LYS A 353 16.06 -20.10 9.58
C LYS A 353 14.92 -21.01 9.15
N GLU A 354 13.73 -20.81 9.72
CA GLU A 354 12.52 -21.54 9.33
C GLU A 354 12.07 -21.20 7.91
N VAL A 355 12.09 -19.92 7.53
CA VAL A 355 11.87 -19.48 6.14
C VAL A 355 12.85 -20.16 5.20
N LYS A 356 14.15 -20.14 5.52
CA LYS A 356 15.16 -20.82 4.71
C LYS A 356 14.84 -22.31 4.56
N PHE A 357 14.56 -23.00 5.67
CA PHE A 357 14.22 -24.42 5.66
C PHE A 357 12.99 -24.73 4.79
N ARG A 358 11.93 -23.92 4.86
CA ARG A 358 10.75 -24.09 3.99
C ARG A 358 11.13 -23.92 2.52
N LEU A 359 11.92 -22.91 2.18
CA LEU A 359 12.35 -22.64 0.81
C LEU A 359 13.35 -23.68 0.25
N GLU A 360 14.05 -24.44 1.09
CA GLU A 360 14.89 -25.56 0.62
C GLU A 360 14.09 -26.60 -0.18
N ALA A 361 12.77 -26.73 0.05
CA ALA A 361 11.92 -27.64 -0.72
C ALA A 361 11.83 -27.26 -2.21
N VAL A 362 12.07 -26.00 -2.55
CA VAL A 362 12.14 -25.52 -3.94
C VAL A 362 13.59 -25.38 -4.43
N ARG A 363 14.60 -25.82 -3.66
CA ARG A 363 16.03 -25.73 -4.02
C ARG A 363 16.44 -26.42 -5.32
N SER A 364 15.66 -27.39 -5.81
CA SER A 364 15.92 -28.03 -7.10
C SER A 364 15.39 -27.25 -8.32
N LYS A 365 14.80 -26.07 -8.05
CA LYS A 365 14.07 -25.19 -8.97
C LYS A 365 14.44 -23.72 -8.76
N LEU A 366 14.77 -23.36 -7.52
CA LEU A 366 15.84 -22.42 -7.18
C LEU A 366 17.20 -23.01 -7.53
#